data_AF-A0A6I4MHC2-F1
#
_entry.id   AF-A0A6I4MHC2-F1
#
_cell.length_a   1.000
_cell.length_b   1.000
_cell.length_c   1.000
_cell.angle_alpha   90.00
_cell.angle_beta   90.00
_cell.angle_gamma   90.00
#
_symmetry.space_group_name_H-M   'P 1'
#
loop_
_entity.id
_entity.type
_entity.pdbx_description
1 polymer ?
#
loop_
_entity_poly.entity_id
_entity_poly.type
_entity_poly.pdbx_seq_one_letter_code
_entity_poly.pdbx_strand_id
1 'polypeptide(L)'
;MDLDLAQVRAFVATAEHLHFGRAAGELFLTQQALSKRVARLEDVLGVRLFDRTGHSVRLTAAGERFLEPARRALAAADDAVTAARRDRPLRLDVWGHLFDPMRTIRRVVARRPDLPIEPNLKRGPAPRPVRDRPVRPGEARSPGRPGSPVPP
;
A
#
# COMPACT_ATOMS: atom_id res chain seq x y z
N MET A 1 -20.63 17.42 -18.21
CA MET A 1 -19.17 17.42 -17.99
C MET A 1 -18.91 16.27 -17.03
N ASP A 2 -18.16 15.26 -17.46
CA ASP A 2 -17.80 14.11 -16.62
C ASP A 2 -16.29 14.12 -16.39
N LEU A 3 -15.88 14.09 -15.12
CA LEU A 3 -14.49 14.25 -14.71
C LEU A 3 -13.94 12.90 -14.22
N ASP A 4 -13.07 12.31 -15.01
CA ASP A 4 -12.44 11.03 -14.69
C ASP A 4 -11.28 11.21 -13.68
N LEU A 5 -11.42 10.63 -12.49
CA LEU A 5 -10.40 10.69 -11.44
C LEU A 5 -9.05 10.09 -11.85
N ALA A 6 -9.01 9.17 -12.82
CA ALA A 6 -7.75 8.65 -13.36
C ALA A 6 -7.00 9.72 -14.19
N GLN A 7 -7.73 10.59 -14.86
CA GLN A 7 -7.17 11.72 -15.59
C GLN A 7 -6.72 12.83 -14.64
N VAL A 8 -7.51 13.09 -13.59
CA VAL A 8 -7.13 14.02 -12.50
C VAL A 8 -5.85 13.54 -11.81
N ARG A 9 -5.74 12.24 -11.46
CA ARG A 9 -4.50 11.64 -10.92
C ARG A 9 -3.30 11.83 -11.86
N ALA A 10 -3.51 11.63 -13.17
CA ALA A 10 -2.45 11.84 -14.16
C ALA A 10 -1.94 13.29 -14.18
N PHE A 11 -2.85 14.26 -14.09
CA PHE A 11 -2.48 15.67 -13.99
C PHE A 11 -1.73 15.99 -12.70
N VAL A 12 -2.25 15.59 -11.53
CA VAL A 12 -1.62 15.88 -10.22
C VAL A 12 -0.21 15.30 -10.15
N ALA A 13 -0.02 14.04 -10.55
CA ALA A 13 1.31 13.43 -10.59
C ALA A 13 2.25 14.19 -11.55
N THR A 14 1.76 14.61 -12.72
CA THR A 14 2.57 15.38 -13.67
C THR A 14 2.94 16.77 -13.12
N ALA A 15 2.03 17.41 -12.38
CA ALA A 15 2.26 18.70 -11.73
C ALA A 15 3.31 18.62 -10.62
N GLU A 16 3.37 17.50 -9.90
CA GLU A 16 4.33 17.28 -8.81
C GLU A 16 5.73 16.96 -9.32
N HIS A 17 5.83 16.23 -10.43
CA HIS A 17 7.13 15.88 -11.01
C HIS A 17 7.65 16.89 -12.04
N LEU A 18 6.78 17.74 -12.59
CA LEU A 18 7.07 18.58 -13.77
C LEU A 18 7.79 17.79 -14.89
N HIS A 19 7.48 16.50 -15.01
CA HIS A 19 8.15 15.56 -15.90
C HIS A 19 7.25 14.36 -16.19
N PHE A 20 6.77 14.23 -17.43
CA PHE A 20 5.86 13.15 -17.83
C PHE A 20 6.44 11.75 -17.61
N GLY A 21 7.73 11.52 -17.89
CA GLY A 21 8.36 10.22 -17.62
C GLY A 21 8.33 9.78 -16.15
N ARG A 22 8.74 10.66 -15.21
CA ARG A 22 8.71 10.37 -13.77
C ARG A 22 7.29 10.16 -13.25
N ALA A 23 6.35 11.02 -13.64
CA ALA A 23 4.94 10.86 -13.28
C ALA A 23 4.32 9.57 -13.85
N ALA A 24 4.74 9.14 -15.04
CA ALA A 24 4.25 7.90 -15.63
C ALA A 24 4.79 6.69 -14.85
N GLY A 25 6.05 6.75 -14.42
CA GLY A 25 6.65 5.74 -13.54
C GLY A 25 5.91 5.60 -12.21
N GLU A 26 5.55 6.71 -11.56
CA GLU A 26 4.76 6.69 -10.32
C GLU A 26 3.40 5.99 -10.50
N LEU A 27 2.72 6.27 -11.62
CA LEU A 27 1.39 5.73 -11.89
C LEU A 27 1.41 4.34 -12.57
N PHE A 28 2.59 3.73 -12.74
CA PHE A 28 2.78 2.47 -13.47
C PHE A 28 2.21 2.52 -14.90
N LEU A 29 2.41 3.64 -15.59
CA LEU A 29 1.97 3.89 -16.96
C LEU A 29 3.15 4.06 -17.90
N THR A 30 2.90 3.87 -19.18
CA THR A 30 3.79 4.43 -20.22
C THR A 30 3.62 5.94 -20.28
N GLN A 31 4.66 6.65 -20.71
CA GLN A 31 4.60 8.10 -20.94
C GLN A 31 3.48 8.48 -21.93
N GLN A 32 3.26 7.67 -22.97
CA GLN A 32 2.21 7.90 -23.97
C GLN A 32 0.80 7.79 -23.35
N ALA A 33 0.58 6.79 -22.47
CA ALA A 33 -0.67 6.63 -21.76
C ALA A 33 -0.94 7.80 -20.80
N LEU A 34 0.09 8.26 -20.08
CA LEU A 34 -0.01 9.45 -19.23
C LEU A 34 -0.35 10.70 -20.04
N SER A 35 0.37 10.97 -21.12
CA SER A 35 0.11 12.13 -21.99
C SER A 35 -1.30 12.12 -22.56
N LYS A 36 -1.83 10.95 -22.94
CA LYS A 36 -3.21 10.81 -23.42
C LYS A 36 -4.24 11.12 -22.34
N ARG A 37 -4.00 10.70 -21.09
CA ARG A 37 -4.89 11.02 -19.95
C ARG A 37 -4.92 12.52 -19.66
N VAL A 38 -3.75 13.18 -19.66
CA VAL A 38 -3.66 14.63 -19.45
C VAL A 38 -4.33 15.39 -20.60
N ALA A 39 -4.07 15.02 -21.86
CA ALA A 39 -4.71 15.65 -23.01
C ALA A 39 -6.23 15.55 -22.96
N ARG A 40 -6.76 14.37 -22.60
CA ARG A 40 -8.21 14.17 -22.47
C ARG A 40 -8.82 15.00 -21.35
N LEU A 41 -8.09 15.23 -20.26
CA LEU A 41 -8.51 16.15 -19.21
C LEU A 41 -8.56 17.60 -19.72
N GLU A 42 -7.52 18.04 -20.42
CA GLU A 42 -7.46 19.38 -21.02
C GLU A 42 -8.59 19.58 -22.03
N ASP A 43 -8.93 18.56 -22.82
CA ASP A 43 -10.06 18.58 -23.75
C ASP A 43 -11.41 18.73 -23.02
N VAL A 44 -11.63 17.96 -21.94
CA VAL A 44 -12.86 18.04 -21.13
C VAL A 44 -13.00 19.40 -20.47
N LEU A 45 -11.90 20.00 -20.01
CA LEU A 45 -11.88 21.32 -19.37
C LEU A 45 -11.89 22.48 -20.37
N GLY A 46 -11.57 22.22 -21.64
CA GLY A 46 -11.45 23.24 -22.69
C GLY A 46 -10.26 24.19 -22.51
N VAL A 47 -9.30 23.84 -21.65
CA VAL A 47 -8.13 24.67 -21.33
C VAL A 47 -6.89 23.81 -21.17
N ARG A 48 -5.72 24.35 -21.56
CA ARG A 48 -4.43 23.70 -21.29
C ARG A 48 -4.01 23.92 -19.84
N LEU A 49 -3.60 22.84 -19.20
CA LEU A 49 -3.10 22.82 -17.83
C LEU A 49 -1.57 22.84 -17.79
N PHE A 50 -0.91 22.37 -18.86
CA PHE A 50 0.55 22.42 -19.00
C PHE A 50 1.00 23.22 -20.23
N ASP A 51 2.08 23.98 -20.05
CA ASP A 51 2.90 24.49 -21.13
C ASP A 51 4.07 23.51 -21.38
N ARG A 52 4.28 23.16 -22.65
CA ARG A 52 5.30 22.22 -23.11
C ARG A 52 6.23 22.98 -24.05
N THR A 53 7.19 23.71 -23.48
CA THR A 53 8.34 24.19 -24.23
C THR A 53 9.34 23.04 -24.35
N GLY A 54 10.07 22.91 -25.47
CA GLY A 54 10.74 21.68 -25.92
C GLY A 54 11.68 20.95 -24.93
N HIS A 55 11.96 21.52 -23.76
CA HIS A 55 12.77 20.88 -22.71
C HIS A 55 12.16 20.99 -21.29
N SER A 56 11.01 21.66 -21.10
CA SER A 56 10.44 21.86 -19.77
C SER A 56 8.91 21.75 -19.75
N VAL A 57 8.39 21.12 -18.70
CA VAL A 57 6.96 21.07 -18.41
C VAL A 57 6.68 22.08 -17.31
N ARG A 58 5.74 22.99 -17.55
CA ARG A 58 5.32 24.00 -16.56
C ARG A 58 3.81 24.02 -16.47
N LEU A 59 3.27 24.34 -15.30
CA LEU A 59 1.85 24.61 -15.17
C LEU A 59 1.51 25.92 -15.88
N THR A 60 0.36 25.94 -16.55
CA THR A 60 -0.27 27.20 -16.97
C THR A 60 -0.95 27.85 -15.77
N ALA A 61 -1.38 29.11 -15.89
CA ALA A 61 -2.21 29.74 -14.86
C ALA A 61 -3.52 28.97 -14.57
N ALA A 62 -4.07 28.26 -15.57
CA ALA A 62 -5.21 27.38 -15.37
C ALA A 62 -4.81 26.11 -14.61
N GLY A 63 -3.64 25.52 -14.94
CA GLY A 63 -3.05 24.40 -14.21
C GLY A 63 -2.83 24.70 -12.72
N GLU A 64 -2.27 25.87 -12.40
CA GLU A 64 -2.06 26.31 -11.02
C GLU A 64 -3.37 26.44 -10.24
N ARG A 65 -4.40 27.07 -10.85
CA ARG A 65 -5.74 27.17 -10.22
C ARG A 65 -6.43 25.82 -10.07
N PHE A 66 -6.17 24.89 -10.97
CA PHE A 66 -6.80 23.56 -10.97
C PHE A 66 -6.15 22.58 -9.99
N LEU A 67 -4.87 22.77 -9.64
CA LEU A 67 -4.10 21.83 -8.82
C LEU A 67 -4.74 21.54 -7.47
N GLU A 68 -5.08 22.57 -6.72
CA GLU A 68 -5.56 22.38 -5.35
C GLU A 68 -7.01 21.86 -5.26
N PRO A 69 -7.94 22.29 -6.11
CA PRO A 69 -9.21 21.58 -6.30
C PRO A 69 -9.05 20.12 -6.70
N ALA A 70 -8.11 19.80 -7.61
CA ALA A 70 -7.86 18.43 -8.07
C ALA A 70 -7.39 17.52 -6.92
N ARG A 71 -6.45 17.98 -6.10
CA ARG A 71 -5.99 17.23 -4.92
C ARG A 71 -7.12 16.94 -3.94
N ARG A 72 -7.97 17.95 -3.65
CA ARG A 72 -9.13 17.77 -2.77
C ARG A 72 -10.14 16.77 -3.33
N ALA A 73 -10.37 16.76 -4.64
CA ALA A 73 -11.25 15.78 -5.26
C ALA A 73 -10.71 14.34 -5.13
N LEU A 74 -9.40 14.14 -5.30
CA LEU A 74 -8.76 12.84 -5.10
C LEU A 74 -8.82 12.39 -3.64
N ALA A 75 -8.54 13.29 -2.70
CA ALA A 75 -8.65 13.00 -1.28
C ALA A 75 -10.08 12.58 -0.90
N ALA A 76 -11.10 13.32 -1.36
CA ALA A 76 -12.50 12.97 -1.12
C ALA A 76 -12.89 11.61 -1.70
N ALA A 77 -12.34 11.24 -2.86
CA ALA A 77 -12.55 9.92 -3.46
C ALA A 77 -11.90 8.81 -2.62
N ASP A 78 -10.68 9.03 -2.12
CA ASP A 78 -9.98 8.07 -1.27
C ASP A 78 -10.68 7.95 0.11
N ASP A 79 -11.23 9.04 0.64
CA ASP A 79 -12.08 9.04 1.84
C ASP A 79 -13.36 8.24 1.63
N ALA A 80 -14.04 8.40 0.49
CA ALA A 80 -15.23 7.64 0.16
C ALA A 80 -14.95 6.12 0.07
N VAL A 81 -13.82 5.75 -0.53
CA VAL A 81 -13.35 4.34 -0.56
C VAL A 81 -13.06 3.83 0.84
N THR A 82 -12.41 4.65 1.67
CA THR A 82 -12.09 4.30 3.06
C THR A 82 -13.34 4.13 3.91
N ALA A 83 -14.32 5.03 3.78
CA ALA A 83 -15.60 4.95 4.46
C ALA A 83 -16.34 3.64 4.10
N ALA A 84 -16.37 3.26 2.82
CA ALA A 84 -16.98 2.01 2.37
C ALA A 84 -16.25 0.74 2.86
N ARG A 85 -14.97 0.84 3.23
CA ARG A 85 -14.14 -0.28 3.72
C ARG A 85 -14.09 -0.38 5.23
N ARG A 86 -14.48 0.67 5.97
CA ARG A 86 -14.26 0.84 7.40
C ARG A 86 -14.88 -0.28 8.26
N ASP A 87 -15.97 -0.89 7.80
CA ASP A 87 -16.69 -1.95 8.50
C ASP A 87 -16.40 -3.37 7.97
N ARG A 88 -15.34 -3.55 7.15
CA ARG A 88 -14.97 -4.90 6.71
C ARG A 88 -14.08 -5.58 7.76
N PRO A 89 -14.42 -6.80 8.23
CA PRO A 89 -13.58 -7.55 9.16
C PRO A 89 -12.16 -7.72 8.61
N LEU A 90 -11.16 -7.58 9.48
CA LEU A 90 -9.79 -7.96 9.15
C LEU A 90 -9.77 -9.48 8.94
N ARG A 91 -9.54 -9.89 7.70
CA ARG A 91 -9.39 -11.31 7.34
C ARG A 91 -7.94 -11.72 7.48
N LEU A 92 -7.71 -12.71 8.34
CA LEU A 92 -6.40 -13.31 8.56
C LEU A 92 -6.44 -14.75 8.06
N ASP A 93 -5.73 -15.02 6.96
CA ASP A 93 -5.47 -16.38 6.50
C ASP A 93 -4.31 -16.95 7.32
N VAL A 94 -4.62 -17.95 8.17
CA VAL A 94 -3.62 -18.60 9.03
C VAL A 94 -3.23 -19.94 8.42
N TRP A 95 -1.95 -20.10 8.04
CA TRP A 95 -1.37 -21.37 7.58
C TRP A 95 -0.63 -22.06 8.75
N GLY A 96 -1.01 -23.30 9.11
CA GLY A 96 -0.29 -24.13 10.09
C GLY A 96 -1.05 -24.47 11.39
N HIS A 97 -0.36 -25.12 12.34
CA HIS A 97 -0.94 -25.54 13.63
C HIS A 97 -1.34 -24.32 14.46
N LEU A 98 -2.63 -24.24 14.79
CA LEU A 98 -3.39 -23.08 15.27
C LEU A 98 -2.89 -22.36 16.53
N PHE A 99 -1.82 -22.77 17.19
CA PHE A 99 -1.50 -22.28 18.53
C PHE A 99 -0.58 -21.05 18.59
N ASP A 100 0.41 -20.93 17.70
CA ASP A 100 1.35 -19.81 17.77
C ASP A 100 0.75 -18.47 17.29
N PRO A 101 0.02 -18.40 16.16
CA PRO A 101 -0.59 -17.15 15.70
C PRO A 101 -1.69 -16.64 16.65
N MET A 102 -2.37 -17.55 17.37
CA MET A 102 -3.45 -17.19 18.29
C MET A 102 -2.95 -16.40 19.50
N ARG A 103 -1.68 -16.56 19.93
CA ARG A 103 -1.09 -15.72 20.98
C ARG A 103 -0.99 -14.25 20.55
N THR A 104 -0.64 -14.01 19.28
CA THR A 104 -0.58 -12.66 18.72
C THR A 104 -1.97 -12.07 18.55
N ILE A 105 -2.92 -12.84 17.99
CA ILE A 105 -4.31 -12.40 17.86
C ILE A 105 -4.93 -12.07 19.22
N ARG A 106 -4.70 -12.88 20.26
CA ARG A 106 -5.17 -12.59 21.63
C ARG A 106 -4.66 -11.25 22.16
N ARG A 107 -3.40 -10.89 21.88
CA ARG A 107 -2.84 -9.59 22.27
C ARG A 107 -3.48 -8.43 21.52
N VAL A 108 -3.80 -8.61 20.24
CA VAL A 108 -4.45 -7.59 19.40
C VAL A 108 -5.90 -7.38 19.83
N VAL A 109 -6.68 -8.46 19.99
CA VAL A 109 -8.08 -8.40 20.45
C VAL A 109 -8.20 -7.75 21.82
N ALA A 110 -7.29 -8.07 22.75
CA ALA A 110 -7.29 -7.45 24.08
C ALA A 110 -6.99 -5.93 24.06
N ARG A 111 -6.28 -5.44 23.04
CA ARG A 111 -5.94 -4.01 22.88
C ARG A 111 -6.91 -3.25 21.98
N ARG A 112 -7.64 -3.95 21.13
CA ARG A 112 -8.61 -3.41 20.15
C ARG A 112 -9.83 -4.34 20.08
N PRO A 113 -10.73 -4.28 21.09
CA PRO A 113 -11.93 -5.10 21.12
C PRO A 113 -12.95 -4.69 20.04
N ASP A 114 -12.78 -3.49 19.47
CA ASP A 114 -13.58 -2.93 18.38
C ASP A 114 -13.22 -3.50 16.99
N LEU A 115 -12.18 -4.33 16.88
CA LEU A 115 -11.72 -4.86 15.60
C LEU A 115 -12.53 -6.12 15.23
N PRO A 116 -13.43 -6.09 14.23
CA PRO A 116 -14.08 -7.29 13.74
C PRO A 116 -13.02 -8.20 13.06
N ILE A 117 -12.80 -9.39 13.60
CA ILE A 117 -11.85 -10.39 13.06
C ILE A 117 -12.65 -11.59 12.55
N GLU A 118 -12.40 -11.98 11.30
CA GLU A 118 -12.97 -13.18 10.70
C GLU A 118 -11.83 -14.17 10.39
N PRO A 119 -11.65 -15.24 11.20
CA PRO A 119 -10.60 -16.24 10.96
C PRO A 119 -11.03 -17.20 9.85
N ASN A 120 -10.24 -17.28 8.78
CA ASN A 120 -10.45 -18.28 7.74
C ASN A 120 -9.51 -19.46 7.95
N LEU A 121 -10.09 -20.59 8.39
CA LEU A 121 -9.38 -21.84 8.60
C LEU A 121 -9.34 -22.61 7.27
N LYS A 122 -8.36 -22.30 6.42
CA LYS A 122 -8.10 -23.16 5.26
C LYS A 122 -7.45 -24.46 5.74
N ARG A 123 -8.15 -25.59 5.60
CA ARG A 123 -7.54 -26.92 5.72
C ARG A 123 -6.50 -27.06 4.60
N GLY A 124 -5.23 -26.82 4.92
CA GLY A 124 -4.12 -27.26 4.09
C GLY A 124 -4.10 -28.79 4.00
N PRO A 125 -3.51 -29.38 2.95
CA PRO A 125 -3.30 -30.82 2.92
C PRO A 125 -2.55 -31.26 4.18
N ALA A 126 -2.92 -32.43 4.72
CA ALA A 126 -2.28 -32.97 5.92
C ALA A 126 -0.75 -32.87 5.80
N PRO A 127 -0.04 -32.37 6.82
CA PRO A 127 1.42 -32.32 6.77
C PRO A 127 1.93 -33.72 6.47
N ARG A 128 2.76 -33.86 5.43
CA ARG A 128 3.49 -35.11 5.21
C ARG A 128 4.28 -35.38 6.48
N PRO A 129 4.22 -36.59 7.06
CA PRO A 129 4.98 -36.90 8.25
C PRO A 129 6.44 -36.59 7.97
N VAL A 130 6.98 -35.60 8.70
CA VAL A 130 8.42 -35.37 8.74
C VAL A 130 8.95 -36.64 9.38
N ARG A 131 9.64 -37.48 8.59
CA ARG A 131 10.37 -38.62 9.13
C ARG A 131 11.37 -38.04 10.12
N ASP A 132 11.13 -38.28 11.41
CA ASP A 132 12.10 -38.05 12.46
C ASP A 132 13.38 -38.77 12.04
N ARG A 133 14.37 -38.00 11.59
CA ARG A 133 15.71 -38.51 11.43
C ARG A 133 16.26 -38.62 12.85
N PRO A 134 16.57 -39.82 13.37
CA PRO A 134 17.03 -39.94 14.74
C PRO A 134 18.31 -39.13 14.90
N VAL A 135 18.26 -38.16 15.81
CA VAL A 135 19.45 -37.46 16.30
C VAL A 135 20.30 -38.51 17.01
N ARG A 136 21.52 -38.74 16.51
CA ARG A 136 22.44 -39.70 17.15
C ARG A 136 22.79 -39.17 18.55
N PRO A 137 22.73 -40.00 19.61
CA PRO A 137 23.16 -39.58 20.94
C PRO A 137 24.69 -39.42 20.91
N GLY A 138 25.20 -38.20 21.11
CA GLY A 138 26.65 -37.99 21.11
C GLY A 138 27.19 -36.55 21.10
N GLU A 139 26.37 -35.50 21.01
CA GLU A 139 26.86 -34.11 21.14
C GLU A 139 26.02 -33.33 22.15
N ALA A 140 26.18 -33.68 23.42
CA ALA A 140 25.89 -32.77 24.53
C ALA A 140 27.10 -31.84 24.71
N ARG A 141 27.03 -30.61 24.20
CA ARG A 141 27.87 -29.50 24.70
C ARG A 141 27.12 -28.78 25.82
N SER A 142 27.68 -28.84 27.02
CA SER A 142 27.44 -27.95 28.16
C SER A 142 28.81 -27.48 28.67
N PRO A 143 28.95 -26.43 29.50
CA PRO A 143 28.11 -25.25 29.72
C PRO A 143 28.92 -23.92 29.74
N GLY A 144 28.32 -22.79 29.35
CA GLY A 144 28.91 -21.46 29.55
C GLY A 144 28.68 -20.95 30.97
N ARG A 145 29.76 -20.68 31.72
CA ARG A 145 29.77 -20.16 33.09
C ARG A 145 29.12 -18.77 33.22
N PRO A 146 28.50 -18.44 34.37
CA PRO A 146 28.09 -17.07 34.69
C PRO A 146 29.27 -16.30 35.28
N GLY A 147 29.65 -15.18 34.66
CA GLY A 147 30.59 -14.21 35.23
C GLY A 147 29.84 -13.01 35.81
N SER A 148 29.98 -12.78 37.10
CA SER A 148 29.52 -11.58 37.82
C SER A 148 30.29 -10.32 37.38
N PRO A 149 29.74 -9.12 37.66
CA PRO A 149 30.54 -8.10 38.34
C PRO A 149 29.91 -7.63 39.67
N VAL A 150 30.80 -7.26 40.58
CA VAL A 150 30.64 -6.75 41.96
C VAL A 150 30.30 -5.23 41.93
N PRO A 151 29.67 -4.63 42.96
CA PRO A 151 29.07 -3.28 42.93
C PRO A 151 30.04 -2.21 43.45
N PRO A 152 29.60 -0.95 43.66
CA PRO A 152 28.75 -0.08 42.83
C PRO A 152 29.55 0.74 41.81
#